data_AF-A0A257NX10-F1
#
_entry.id   AF-A0A257NX10-F1
#
_cell.length_a   1.000
_cell.length_b   1.000
_cell.length_c   1.000
_cell.angle_alpha   90.00
_cell.angle_beta   90.00
_cell.angle_gamma   90.00
#
_symmetry.space_group_name_H-M   'P 1'
#
loop_
_entity.id
_entity.type
_entity.pdbx_description
1 polymer ?
#
loop_
_entity_poly.entity_id
_entity_poly.type
_entity_poly.pdbx_seq_one_letter_code
_entity_poly.pdbx_strand_id
1 'polypeptide(L)'
;NDDVELALAVAADGIHLGREDGAIAEVRARMGPTAIIGASCYNDLALAQRAVLAGADYVAFGAFSPSQTKPHAVPAPLALLYQARAALSVPLCAIGGITVENAPPLLGAGANMLAVISAVFSAPDIEAAARDFAALWSDCDQ
;
A
#
# COMPACT_ATOMS: atom_id res chain seq x y z
N ASN A 1 8.11 -4.58 -8.41
CA ASN A 1 8.43 -4.12 -7.04
C ASN A 1 9.93 -3.96 -6.96
N ASP A 2 10.43 -2.94 -6.25
CA ASP A 2 11.82 -2.75 -5.80
C ASP A 2 12.91 -2.57 -6.87
N ASP A 3 12.80 -3.23 -8.03
CA ASP A 3 13.78 -3.19 -9.12
C ASP A 3 13.53 -2.01 -10.06
N VAL A 4 14.27 -0.92 -9.83
CA VAL A 4 14.20 0.31 -10.63
C VAL A 4 14.69 0.09 -12.06
N GLU A 5 15.73 -0.72 -12.27
CA GLU A 5 16.25 -0.97 -13.62
C GLU A 5 15.25 -1.74 -14.46
N LEU A 6 14.64 -2.77 -13.88
CA LEU A 6 13.58 -3.52 -14.55
C LEU A 6 12.37 -2.65 -14.86
N ALA A 7 11.93 -1.81 -13.91
CA ALA A 7 10.81 -0.90 -14.12
C ALA A 7 11.04 0.05 -15.30
N LEU A 8 12.26 0.57 -15.45
CA LEU A 8 12.65 1.39 -16.60
C LEU A 8 12.72 0.58 -17.89
N ALA A 9 13.33 -0.61 -17.85
CA ALA A 9 13.53 -1.45 -19.02
C ALA A 9 12.20 -1.90 -19.67
N VAL A 10 11.16 -2.11 -18.85
CA VAL A 10 9.83 -2.51 -19.32
C VAL A 10 8.86 -1.32 -19.50
N ALA A 11 9.33 -0.10 -19.28
CA ALA A 11 8.51 1.12 -19.28
C ALA A 11 7.27 0.99 -18.38
N ALA A 12 7.46 0.49 -17.15
CA ALA A 12 6.38 0.27 -16.19
C ALA A 12 5.67 1.58 -15.83
N ASP A 13 4.36 1.50 -15.59
CA ASP A 13 3.55 2.65 -15.15
C ASP A 13 3.99 3.19 -13.78
N GLY A 14 4.62 2.34 -12.96
CA GLY A 14 5.05 2.70 -11.63
C GLY A 14 5.92 1.66 -10.93
N ILE A 15 6.36 2.03 -9.74
CA ILE A 15 7.18 1.21 -8.86
C ILE A 15 6.72 1.39 -7.42
N HIS A 16 6.85 0.35 -6.62
CA HIS A 16 6.69 0.42 -5.18
C HIS A 16 8.02 0.06 -4.53
N LEU A 17 8.43 0.86 -3.54
CA LEU A 17 9.73 0.80 -2.90
C LEU A 17 9.59 0.54 -1.40
N GLY A 18 10.36 -0.40 -0.89
CA GLY A 18 10.66 -0.57 0.52
C GLY A 18 11.75 0.35 1.03
N ARG A 19 12.25 0.04 2.22
CA ARG A 19 13.23 0.90 2.93
C ARG A 19 14.62 0.86 2.28
N GLU A 20 14.94 -0.24 1.61
CA GLU A 20 16.29 -0.54 1.12
C GLU A 20 16.37 -0.49 -0.41
N ASP A 21 15.26 -0.17 -1.09
CA ASP A 21 15.10 -0.34 -2.54
C ASP A 21 15.44 0.93 -3.34
N GLY A 22 16.14 1.88 -2.71
CA GLY A 22 16.59 3.13 -3.31
C GLY A 22 15.88 4.38 -2.79
N ALA A 23 16.46 5.56 -3.09
CA ALA A 23 15.90 6.84 -2.65
C ALA A 23 14.76 7.27 -3.59
N ILE A 24 13.57 7.51 -3.04
CA ILE A 24 12.37 7.92 -3.79
C ILE A 24 12.63 9.10 -4.73
N ALA A 25 13.37 10.11 -4.28
CA ALA A 25 13.68 11.30 -5.09
C ALA A 25 14.56 10.96 -6.31
N GLU A 26 15.51 10.03 -6.17
CA GLU A 26 16.36 9.57 -7.28
C GLU A 26 15.53 8.74 -8.27
N VAL A 27 14.68 7.84 -7.76
CA VAL A 27 13.78 7.05 -8.60
C VAL A 27 12.81 7.94 -9.37
N ARG A 28 12.24 8.97 -8.72
CA ARG A 28 11.41 10.00 -9.37
C ARG A 28 12.15 10.71 -10.49
N ALA A 29 13.40 11.11 -10.27
CA ALA A 29 14.20 11.79 -11.29
C ALA A 29 14.44 10.89 -12.51
N ARG A 30 14.55 9.58 -12.32
CA ARG A 30 14.80 8.59 -13.38
C ARG A 30 13.54 8.20 -14.14
N MET A 31 12.45 7.92 -13.43
CA MET A 31 11.19 7.45 -14.04
C MET A 31 10.31 8.60 -14.55
N GLY A 32 10.62 9.84 -14.17
CA GLY A 32 9.91 11.03 -14.62
C GLY A 32 8.68 11.36 -13.78
N PRO A 33 8.00 12.47 -14.11
CA PRO A 33 6.92 13.03 -13.28
C PRO A 33 5.60 12.26 -13.36
N THR A 34 5.43 11.37 -14.33
CA THR A 34 4.17 10.65 -14.57
C THR A 34 4.14 9.25 -13.96
N ALA A 35 5.29 8.67 -13.62
CA ALA A 35 5.35 7.35 -13.03
C ALA A 35 4.69 7.33 -11.64
N ILE A 36 3.97 6.26 -11.30
CA ILE A 36 3.38 6.10 -9.98
C ILE A 36 4.43 5.53 -9.03
N ILE A 37 4.76 6.23 -7.95
CA ILE A 37 5.75 5.79 -6.95
C ILE A 37 5.06 5.54 -5.61
N GLY A 38 5.02 4.28 -5.20
CA GLY A 38 4.57 3.86 -3.88
C GLY A 38 5.73 3.69 -2.90
N ALA A 39 5.49 4.00 -1.63
CA ALA A 39 6.46 3.77 -0.56
C ALA A 39 5.90 2.93 0.59
N SER A 40 6.59 1.86 0.97
CA SER A 40 6.30 1.15 2.22
C SER A 40 6.79 1.95 3.43
N CYS A 41 5.85 2.32 4.30
CA CYS A 41 6.10 3.12 5.50
C CYS A 41 5.84 2.34 6.80
N TYR A 42 5.45 1.06 6.70
CA TYR A 42 5.31 0.13 7.83
C TYR A 42 4.37 0.68 8.90
N ASN A 43 4.85 0.90 10.12
CA ASN A 43 4.11 1.52 11.22
C ASN A 43 4.65 2.92 11.59
N ASP A 44 5.31 3.62 10.66
CA ASP A 44 6.02 4.87 10.91
C ASP A 44 5.44 6.05 10.09
N LEU A 45 4.72 6.95 10.76
CA LEU A 45 4.15 8.15 10.16
C LEU A 45 5.21 9.14 9.67
N ALA A 46 6.32 9.28 10.41
CA ALA A 46 7.37 10.22 10.04
C ALA A 46 8.09 9.75 8.76
N LEU A 47 8.24 8.43 8.60
CA LEU A 47 8.72 7.85 7.35
C LEU A 47 7.79 8.16 6.18
N ALA A 48 6.47 8.04 6.36
CA ALA A 48 5.49 8.41 5.34
C ALA A 48 5.57 9.88 4.94
N GLN A 49 5.70 10.79 5.91
CA GLN A 49 5.87 12.22 5.64
C GLN A 49 7.14 12.48 4.80
N ARG A 50 8.26 11.85 5.14
CA ARG A 50 9.51 11.97 4.36
C ARG A 50 9.34 11.39 2.95
N ALA A 51 8.65 10.27 2.79
CA ALA A 51 8.39 9.66 1.50
C ALA A 51 7.56 10.56 0.58
N VAL A 52 6.49 11.17 1.12
CA VAL A 52 5.66 12.13 0.38
C VAL A 52 6.47 13.36 -0.03
N LEU A 53 7.26 13.93 0.88
CA LEU A 53 8.16 15.06 0.56
C LEU A 53 9.19 14.70 -0.51
N ALA A 54 9.62 13.44 -0.57
CA ALA A 54 10.55 12.94 -1.59
C ALA A 54 9.87 12.65 -2.95
N GLY A 55 8.53 12.74 -3.04
CA GLY A 55 7.77 12.59 -4.29
C GLY A 55 7.06 11.24 -4.47
N ALA A 56 6.76 10.53 -3.38
CA ALA A 56 5.87 9.37 -3.42
C ALA A 56 4.42 9.79 -3.69
N ASP A 57 3.75 9.07 -4.59
CA ASP A 57 2.35 9.30 -4.97
C ASP A 57 1.38 8.60 -4.01
N TYR A 58 1.83 7.57 -3.29
CA TYR A 58 1.07 6.95 -2.21
C TYR A 58 2.01 6.30 -1.19
N VAL A 59 1.47 6.03 0.00
CA VAL A 59 2.19 5.37 1.09
C VAL A 59 1.44 4.13 1.58
N ALA A 60 2.17 3.10 1.98
CA ALA A 60 1.60 1.86 2.49
C ALA A 60 1.97 1.64 3.96
N PHE A 61 0.96 1.36 4.78
CA PHE A 61 1.12 1.02 6.19
C PHE A 61 0.73 -0.44 6.44
N GLY A 62 1.44 -1.08 7.36
CA GLY A 62 1.22 -2.48 7.69
C GLY A 62 2.33 -3.05 8.60
N ALA A 63 2.15 -4.26 9.14
CA ALA A 63 1.03 -5.18 8.86
C ALA A 63 -0.19 -4.91 9.76
N PHE A 64 -1.41 -4.93 9.21
CA PHE A 64 -2.63 -4.75 10.01
C PHE A 64 -3.21 -6.04 10.59
N SER A 65 -2.76 -7.19 10.10
CA SER A 65 -3.13 -8.52 10.60
C SER A 65 -1.97 -9.49 10.36
N PRO A 66 -1.83 -10.56 11.17
CA PRO A 66 -0.83 -11.59 10.95
C PRO A 66 -0.92 -12.20 9.55
N SER A 67 0.22 -12.53 8.95
CA SER A 67 0.26 -13.19 7.64
C SER A 67 1.32 -14.28 7.62
N GLN A 68 1.09 -15.33 6.82
CA GLN A 68 2.09 -16.37 6.58
C GLN A 68 3.22 -15.89 5.64
N THR A 69 2.95 -14.89 4.80
CA THR A 69 3.92 -14.36 3.83
C THR A 69 5.06 -13.58 4.52
N LYS A 70 4.76 -12.83 5.57
CA LYS A 70 5.74 -12.07 6.36
C LYS A 70 5.41 -12.18 7.86
N PRO A 71 5.78 -13.30 8.52
CA PRO A 71 5.36 -13.56 9.90
C PRO A 71 6.02 -12.63 10.93
N HIS A 72 7.13 -11.99 10.58
CA HIS A 72 7.87 -11.05 11.43
C HIS A 72 7.60 -9.58 11.12
N ALA A 73 6.53 -9.29 10.35
CA ALA A 73 6.16 -7.91 10.05
C ALA A 73 5.78 -7.18 11.34
N VAL A 74 6.28 -5.95 11.49
CA VAL A 74 5.92 -5.09 12.61
C VAL A 74 4.43 -4.70 12.47
N PRO A 75 3.59 -4.92 13.49
CA PRO A 75 2.18 -4.55 13.41
C PRO A 75 1.99 -3.03 13.36
N ALA A 76 1.07 -2.58 12.50
CA ALA A 76 0.63 -1.19 12.44
C ALA A 76 -0.68 -1.03 13.24
N PRO A 77 -0.78 -0.05 14.16
CA PRO A 77 -2.03 0.21 14.86
C PRO A 77 -3.03 0.90 13.93
N LEU A 78 -4.33 0.61 14.07
CA LEU A 78 -5.39 1.28 13.29
C LEU A 78 -5.33 2.81 13.41
N ALA A 79 -4.95 3.31 14.60
CA ALA A 79 -4.75 4.74 14.87
C ALA A 79 -3.80 5.44 13.89
N LEU A 80 -2.84 4.70 13.31
CA LEU A 80 -1.90 5.23 12.34
C LEU A 80 -2.60 5.71 11.06
N LEU A 81 -3.65 5.01 10.61
CA LEU A 81 -4.42 5.43 9.42
C LEU A 81 -5.16 6.74 9.67
N TYR A 82 -5.78 6.90 10.86
CA TYR A 82 -6.41 8.17 11.24
C TYR A 82 -5.40 9.33 11.26
N GLN A 83 -4.23 9.10 11.86
CA GLN A 83 -3.16 10.11 11.92
C GLN A 83 -2.62 10.45 10.53
N ALA A 84 -2.37 9.45 9.69
CA ALA A 84 -1.89 9.63 8.34
C ALA A 84 -2.91 10.38 7.47
N ARG A 85 -4.20 10.05 7.58
CA ARG A 85 -5.28 10.73 6.85
C ARG A 85 -5.35 12.22 7.21
N ALA A 86 -5.08 12.56 8.47
CA ALA A 86 -5.07 13.95 8.91
C ALA A 86 -3.80 14.71 8.47
N ALA A 87 -2.68 14.01 8.27
CA ALA A 87 -1.37 14.62 8.03
C ALA A 87 -0.90 14.59 6.57
N LEU A 88 -1.45 13.70 5.74
CA LEU A 88 -0.98 13.45 4.37
C LEU A 88 -2.11 13.70 3.37
N SER A 89 -1.73 14.21 2.20
CA SER A 89 -2.65 14.47 1.08
C SER A 89 -2.57 13.42 -0.04
N VAL A 90 -1.79 12.36 0.16
CA VAL A 90 -1.65 11.25 -0.81
C VAL A 90 -2.53 10.06 -0.38
N PRO A 91 -2.95 9.19 -1.31
CA PRO A 91 -3.64 7.95 -0.98
C PRO A 91 -2.88 7.07 0.01
N LEU A 92 -3.64 6.46 0.93
CA LEU A 92 -3.13 5.53 1.93
C LEU A 92 -3.47 4.09 1.56
N CYS A 93 -2.45 3.23 1.47
CA CYS A 93 -2.61 1.80 1.28
C CYS A 93 -2.49 1.08 2.62
N ALA A 94 -3.45 0.21 2.94
CA ALA A 94 -3.32 -0.75 4.03
C ALA A 94 -2.85 -2.10 3.49
N ILE A 95 -1.86 -2.70 4.14
CA ILE A 95 -1.29 -4.00 3.74
C ILE A 95 -1.04 -4.91 4.94
N GLY A 96 -1.07 -6.22 4.68
CA GLY A 96 -0.61 -7.27 5.61
C GLY A 96 -1.75 -7.99 6.33
N GLY A 97 -1.97 -9.26 5.94
CA GLY A 97 -2.94 -10.16 6.58
C GLY A 97 -4.42 -9.76 6.39
N ILE A 98 -4.70 -8.90 5.42
CA ILE A 98 -6.04 -8.36 5.19
C ILE A 98 -6.89 -9.40 4.46
N THR A 99 -8.13 -9.55 4.92
CA THR A 99 -9.20 -10.36 4.34
C THR A 99 -10.43 -9.47 4.13
N VAL A 100 -11.46 -9.95 3.41
CA VAL A 100 -12.70 -9.20 3.18
C VAL A 100 -13.39 -8.87 4.52
N GLU A 101 -13.32 -9.79 5.49
CA GLU A 101 -13.96 -9.65 6.80
C GLU A 101 -13.28 -8.60 7.69
N ASN A 102 -11.96 -8.43 7.58
CA ASN A 102 -11.20 -7.51 8.43
C ASN A 102 -10.83 -6.17 7.75
N ALA A 103 -11.20 -6.01 6.48
CA ALA A 103 -11.00 -4.79 5.71
C ALA A 103 -11.84 -3.58 6.14
N PRO A 104 -13.15 -3.71 6.50
CA PRO A 104 -14.00 -2.53 6.72
C PRO A 104 -13.48 -1.53 7.76
N PRO A 105 -12.90 -1.94 8.91
CA PRO A 105 -12.28 -1.00 9.85
C PRO A 105 -11.13 -0.19 9.25
N LEU A 106 -10.35 -0.77 8.33
CA LEU A 106 -9.22 -0.10 7.67
C LEU A 106 -9.72 0.98 6.70
N LEU A 107 -10.77 0.67 5.93
CA LEU A 107 -11.44 1.61 5.04
C LEU A 107 -12.05 2.76 5.85
N GLY A 108 -12.78 2.45 6.92
CA GLY A 108 -13.34 3.44 7.84
C GLY A 108 -12.27 4.31 8.52
N ALA A 109 -11.06 3.78 8.72
CA ALA A 109 -9.94 4.53 9.26
C ALA A 109 -9.24 5.46 8.25
N GLY A 110 -9.55 5.34 6.96
CA GLY A 110 -9.03 6.21 5.91
C GLY A 110 -8.13 5.54 4.89
N ALA A 111 -8.02 4.20 4.87
CA ALA A 111 -7.34 3.52 3.78
C ALA A 111 -8.10 3.76 2.47
N ASN A 112 -7.39 4.24 1.45
CA ASN A 112 -7.91 4.41 0.09
C ASN A 112 -7.71 3.14 -0.74
N MET A 113 -6.75 2.31 -0.37
CA MET A 113 -6.36 1.09 -1.08
C MET A 113 -6.09 -0.04 -0.08
N LEU A 114 -6.39 -1.28 -0.48
CA LEU A 114 -5.98 -2.48 0.23
C LEU A 114 -5.04 -3.30 -0.65
N ALA A 115 -3.91 -3.74 -0.09
CA ALA A 115 -3.01 -4.66 -0.75
C ALA A 115 -3.09 -6.04 -0.09
N VAL A 116 -3.44 -7.05 -0.89
CA VAL A 116 -3.67 -8.43 -0.46
C VAL A 116 -2.92 -9.41 -1.35
N ILE A 117 -2.49 -10.54 -0.77
CA ILE A 117 -1.80 -11.61 -1.51
C ILE A 117 -2.55 -12.93 -1.29
N SER A 118 -2.36 -13.57 -0.14
CA SER A 118 -2.90 -14.92 0.12
C SER A 118 -4.42 -14.95 0.14
N ALA A 119 -5.10 -13.88 0.57
CA ALA A 119 -6.56 -13.80 0.59
C ALA A 119 -7.19 -13.94 -0.81
N VAL A 120 -6.43 -13.63 -1.88
CA VAL A 120 -6.86 -13.80 -3.27
C VAL A 120 -6.19 -15.01 -3.90
N PHE A 121 -4.85 -15.06 -3.91
CA PHE A 121 -4.09 -16.08 -4.65
C PHE A 121 -4.12 -17.49 -4.03
N SER A 122 -4.54 -17.62 -2.77
CA SER A 122 -4.73 -18.93 -2.11
C SER A 122 -6.19 -19.34 -2.01
N ALA A 123 -7.11 -18.56 -2.58
CA ALA A 123 -8.53 -18.90 -2.61
C ALA A 123 -8.81 -20.02 -3.63
N PRO A 124 -9.81 -20.90 -3.37
CA PRO A 124 -10.26 -21.88 -4.35
C PRO A 124 -10.78 -21.24 -5.64
N ASP A 125 -11.38 -20.05 -5.53
CA ASP A 125 -11.84 -19.22 -6.63
C ASP A 125 -11.25 -17.80 -6.49
N ILE A 126 -10.23 -17.53 -7.31
CA ILE A 126 -9.49 -16.26 -7.32
C ILE A 126 -10.36 -15.11 -7.83
N GLU A 127 -11.23 -15.37 -8.81
CA GLU A 127 -12.08 -14.34 -9.40
C GLU A 127 -13.16 -13.91 -8.41
N ALA A 128 -13.81 -14.88 -7.75
CA ALA A 128 -14.76 -14.59 -6.68
C ALA A 128 -14.09 -13.80 -5.54
N ALA A 129 -12.93 -14.24 -5.06
CA ALA A 129 -12.20 -13.54 -3.99
C ALA A 129 -11.85 -12.09 -4.38
N ALA A 130 -11.38 -11.85 -5.61
CA ALA A 130 -11.10 -10.50 -6.10
C ALA A 130 -12.37 -9.64 -6.20
N ARG A 131 -13.50 -10.22 -6.61
CA ARG A 131 -14.79 -9.54 -6.69
C ARG A 131 -15.32 -9.15 -5.31
N ASP A 132 -15.16 -10.02 -4.32
CA ASP A 132 -15.57 -9.75 -2.94
C ASP A 132 -14.80 -8.56 -2.35
N PHE A 133 -13.49 -8.45 -2.64
CA PHE A 133 -12.75 -7.24 -2.31
C PHE A 133 -13.31 -6.02 -3.05
N ALA A 134 -13.49 -6.08 -4.37
CA ALA A 134 -14.00 -4.95 -5.15
C ALA A 134 -15.37 -4.43 -4.65
N ALA A 135 -16.23 -5.34 -4.16
CA ALA A 135 -17.53 -5.00 -3.60
C ALA A 135 -17.43 -4.09 -2.36
N LEU A 136 -16.32 -4.11 -1.61
CA LEU A 136 -16.12 -3.27 -0.42
C LEU A 136 -16.17 -1.76 -0.73
N TRP A 137 -15.95 -1.35 -1.98
CA TRP A 137 -16.01 0.05 -2.42
C TRP A 137 -17.32 0.40 -3.13
N SER A 138 -18.11 -0.61 -3.53
CA SER A 138 -19.35 -0.40 -4.28
C SER A 138 -20.51 0.08 -3.40
N ASP A 139 -20.39 -0.06 -2.07
CA ASP A 139 -21.37 0.39 -1.09
C ASP A 139 -21.13 1.83 -0.58
N CYS A 140 -20.10 2.54 -1.07
CA CYS A 140 -19.77 3.91 -0.65
C CYS A 140 -20.48 5.03 -1.43
N ASP A 141 -21.39 4.69 -2.36
CA ASP A 141 -22.23 5.66 -3.08
C ASP A 141 -23.55 6.02 -2.33
N GLN A 142 -23.62 5.84 -1.01
CA GLN A 142 -24.75 6.30 -0.16
C GLN A 142 -24.34 7.33 0.88
#